data_AF-A0A2A7DZG9-F1
#
_entry.id   AF-A0A2A7DZG9-F1
#
_cell.length_a   1.000
_cell.length_b   1.000
_cell.length_c   1.000
_cell.angle_alpha   90.00
_cell.angle_beta   90.00
_cell.angle_gamma   90.00
#
_symmetry.space_group_name_H-M   'P 1'
#
loop_
_entity.id
_entity.type
_entity.pdbx_description
1 polymer ?
#
loop_
_entity_poly.entity_id
_entity_poly.type
_entity_poly.pdbx_seq_one_letter_code
_entity_poly.pdbx_strand_id
1 'polypeptide(L)'
;MRQFAKPTIVVSKCLEFDACRYNGEMIPDVTIRNLQPFVTFIPVCPEVEIGLGTPRETIRIVEENGVNKLVQPSTREDVTKKMEQFSNDFLRTIPDVDGFILKNRSPSCGTRDVKIYSGFEKAPAKGKGSGLFGGAVIKNFSHLPIEEEGRLSNFIIREHFFTRLFTIASYKMIKHNKNMKDLVSFQSDNKYLFMAYNQVKQKELGRIIANHKNEMIEVVFEKYEKTLYELFMRTPRYTSNVNVCEHIFGYFKTKLKKQEKDHFLDLIQKYKEKKSPLSSILAILKSWALRFDEKYLLRQTYFEPYPEALVEISDSGKGRDY
;
A
#
# COMPACT_ATOMS: atom_id res chain seq x y z
N MET A 1 -13.00 8.07 18.02
CA MET A 1 -12.34 7.34 16.91
C MET A 1 -11.50 8.31 16.12
N ARG A 2 -10.33 7.89 15.65
CA ARG A 2 -9.46 8.71 14.81
C ARG A 2 -10.15 9.00 13.47
N GLN A 3 -10.05 10.23 12.98
CA GLN A 3 -10.47 10.56 11.62
C GLN A 3 -9.34 10.25 10.65
N PHE A 4 -9.65 9.54 9.58
CA PHE A 4 -8.71 9.20 8.52
C PHE A 4 -8.99 10.04 7.28
N ALA A 5 -7.92 10.48 6.61
CA ALA A 5 -8.04 11.03 5.25
C ALA A 5 -8.59 9.93 4.33
N LYS A 6 -9.40 10.30 3.34
CA LYS A 6 -10.00 9.38 2.37
C LYS A 6 -9.11 9.28 1.13
N PRO A 7 -8.29 8.22 0.98
CA PRO A 7 -7.36 8.09 -0.13
C PRO A 7 -8.08 7.93 -1.48
N THR A 8 -7.46 8.38 -2.57
CA THR A 8 -7.93 8.15 -3.94
C THR A 8 -7.08 7.06 -4.62
N ILE A 9 -7.70 6.00 -5.14
CA ILE A 9 -7.00 4.81 -5.65
C ILE A 9 -7.47 4.48 -7.06
N VAL A 10 -6.53 4.27 -7.99
CA VAL A 10 -6.86 3.64 -9.27
C VAL A 10 -6.98 2.14 -9.09
N VAL A 11 -8.11 1.57 -9.50
CA VAL A 11 -8.40 0.14 -9.33
C VAL A 11 -8.75 -0.51 -10.66
N SER A 12 -8.32 -1.75 -10.89
CA SER A 12 -8.80 -2.51 -12.05
C SER A 12 -10.33 -2.68 -11.96
N LYS A 13 -11.06 -2.14 -12.95
CA LYS A 13 -12.53 -2.06 -12.97
C LYS A 13 -13.21 -3.44 -12.85
N CYS A 14 -12.55 -4.51 -13.27
CA CYS A 14 -13.08 -5.86 -13.11
C CYS A 14 -13.18 -6.32 -11.65
N LEU A 15 -12.59 -5.62 -10.69
CA LEU A 15 -12.63 -5.94 -9.26
C LEU A 15 -13.78 -5.18 -8.59
N GLU A 16 -14.92 -5.84 -8.34
CA GLU A 16 -16.13 -5.25 -7.70
C GLU A 16 -16.88 -4.12 -8.45
N PHE A 17 -16.41 -3.60 -9.60
CA PHE A 17 -17.08 -2.47 -10.29
C PHE A 17 -17.87 -2.82 -11.55
N ASP A 18 -17.32 -3.65 -12.43
CA ASP A 18 -17.95 -3.94 -13.73
C ASP A 18 -17.57 -5.33 -14.25
N ALA A 19 -18.44 -5.88 -15.08
CA ALA A 19 -18.28 -7.19 -15.71
C ALA A 19 -17.38 -7.12 -16.97
N CYS A 20 -16.30 -6.34 -16.91
CA CYS A 20 -15.51 -5.91 -18.07
C CYS A 20 -14.34 -6.86 -18.46
N ARG A 21 -14.31 -8.08 -17.93
CA ARG A 21 -13.32 -9.10 -18.33
C ARG A 21 -13.59 -9.59 -19.75
N TYR A 22 -12.61 -10.28 -20.32
CA TYR A 22 -12.74 -10.90 -21.64
C TYR A 22 -13.96 -11.84 -21.74
N ASN A 23 -14.32 -12.50 -20.64
CA ASN A 23 -15.47 -13.40 -20.55
C ASN A 23 -16.77 -12.73 -20.06
N GLY A 24 -16.80 -11.41 -19.91
CA GLY A 24 -18.00 -10.69 -19.45
C GLY A 24 -18.32 -10.88 -17.97
N GLU A 25 -17.32 -11.23 -17.14
CA GLU A 25 -17.49 -11.42 -15.70
C GLU A 25 -16.86 -10.29 -14.88
N MET A 26 -17.44 -10.04 -13.72
CA MET A 26 -16.84 -9.26 -12.63
C MET A 26 -16.17 -10.21 -11.63
N ILE A 27 -15.11 -9.75 -10.96
CA ILE A 27 -14.42 -10.49 -9.91
C ILE A 27 -14.84 -9.92 -8.55
N PRO A 28 -15.50 -10.73 -7.70
CA PRO A 28 -15.68 -10.39 -6.31
C PRO A 28 -14.35 -10.42 -5.54
N ASP A 29 -14.07 -9.39 -4.77
CA ASP A 29 -12.90 -9.27 -3.89
C ASP A 29 -13.31 -8.59 -2.58
N VAL A 30 -13.23 -9.34 -1.48
CA VAL A 30 -13.61 -8.90 -0.13
C VAL A 30 -12.75 -7.73 0.35
N THR A 31 -11.45 -7.72 0.00
CA THR A 31 -10.54 -6.64 0.42
C THR A 31 -10.92 -5.33 -0.24
N ILE A 32 -11.24 -5.35 -1.54
CA ILE A 32 -11.71 -4.16 -2.27
C ILE A 32 -13.04 -3.66 -1.71
N ARG A 33 -13.99 -4.58 -1.48
CA ARG A 33 -15.30 -4.25 -0.91
C ARG A 33 -15.19 -3.59 0.46
N ASN A 34 -14.36 -4.15 1.34
CA ASN A 34 -14.17 -3.61 2.69
C ASN A 34 -13.42 -2.28 2.69
N LEU A 35 -12.61 -2.01 1.66
CA LEU A 35 -11.91 -0.75 1.48
C LEU A 35 -12.83 0.39 0.99
N GLN A 36 -13.92 0.07 0.28
CA GLN A 36 -14.83 1.02 -0.37
C GLN A 36 -15.37 2.16 0.53
N PRO A 37 -15.75 1.94 1.81
CA PRO A 37 -16.21 3.03 2.67
C PRO A 37 -15.11 4.05 3.00
N PHE A 38 -13.84 3.67 2.89
CA PHE A 38 -12.69 4.43 3.38
C PHE A 38 -11.87 5.10 2.29
N VAL A 39 -12.16 4.84 1.01
CA VAL A 39 -11.39 5.33 -0.14
C VAL A 39 -12.31 5.84 -1.26
N THR A 40 -11.74 6.59 -2.18
CA THR A 40 -12.37 6.98 -3.45
C THR A 40 -11.72 6.18 -4.56
N PHE A 41 -12.48 5.31 -5.23
CA PHE A 41 -11.96 4.50 -6.32
C PHE A 41 -12.11 5.19 -7.68
N ILE A 42 -11.06 5.11 -8.51
CA ILE A 42 -11.06 5.43 -9.93
C ILE A 42 -10.94 4.09 -10.67
N PRO A 43 -12.06 3.45 -11.03
CA PRO A 43 -12.02 2.18 -11.71
C PRO A 43 -11.63 2.35 -13.18
N VAL A 44 -10.70 1.53 -13.67
CA VAL A 44 -10.23 1.56 -15.07
C VAL A 44 -10.10 0.15 -15.65
N CYS A 45 -10.54 -0.05 -16.90
CA CYS A 45 -10.27 -1.26 -17.67
C CYS A 45 -9.54 -0.90 -18.96
N PRO A 46 -8.19 -0.90 -18.98
CA PRO A 46 -7.42 -0.48 -20.15
C PRO A 46 -7.83 -1.18 -21.44
N GLU A 47 -8.24 -2.45 -21.35
CA GLU A 47 -8.67 -3.26 -22.50
C GLU A 47 -10.00 -2.78 -23.11
N VAL A 48 -10.95 -2.34 -22.29
CA VAL A 48 -12.20 -1.76 -22.79
C VAL A 48 -11.95 -0.37 -23.34
N GLU A 49 -11.12 0.43 -22.67
CA GLU A 49 -10.80 1.81 -23.10
C GLU A 49 -10.07 1.88 -24.44
N ILE A 50 -9.31 0.85 -24.82
CA ILE A 50 -8.72 0.74 -26.17
C ILE A 50 -9.68 0.17 -27.23
N GLY A 51 -10.93 -0.07 -26.88
CA GLY A 51 -12.00 -0.45 -27.80
C GLY A 51 -12.20 -1.95 -28.02
N LEU A 52 -11.65 -2.83 -27.17
CA LEU A 52 -11.82 -4.27 -27.36
C LEU A 52 -13.22 -4.81 -27.00
N GLY A 53 -14.04 -4.03 -26.29
CA GLY A 53 -15.39 -4.44 -25.89
C GLY A 53 -15.46 -5.49 -24.77
N THR A 54 -16.66 -6.00 -24.52
CA THR A 54 -16.97 -7.01 -23.51
C THR A 54 -18.23 -7.79 -23.92
N PRO A 55 -18.20 -9.14 -24.06
CA PRO A 55 -17.02 -9.99 -24.02
C PRO A 55 -16.07 -9.71 -25.20
N ARG A 56 -14.85 -10.25 -25.13
CA ARG A 56 -13.82 -10.08 -26.17
C ARG A 56 -12.87 -11.27 -26.23
N GLU A 57 -12.16 -11.37 -27.34
CA GLU A 57 -11.05 -12.30 -27.49
C GLU A 57 -9.89 -11.99 -26.53
N THR A 58 -9.27 -13.04 -25.99
CA THR A 58 -8.17 -12.89 -25.03
C THR A 58 -6.96 -12.20 -25.66
N ILE A 59 -6.29 -11.38 -24.87
CA ILE A 59 -4.98 -10.81 -25.22
C ILE A 59 -3.85 -11.58 -24.53
N ARG A 60 -2.63 -11.47 -25.06
CA ARG A 60 -1.41 -11.94 -24.40
C ARG A 60 -0.20 -11.10 -24.81
N ILE A 61 0.87 -11.20 -24.04
CA ILE A 61 2.14 -10.57 -24.37
C ILE A 61 3.03 -11.57 -25.11
N VAL A 62 3.51 -11.19 -26.28
CA VAL A 62 4.48 -11.96 -27.07
C VAL A 62 5.78 -11.16 -27.15
N GLU A 63 6.92 -11.80 -26.93
CA GLU A 63 8.22 -11.17 -27.16
C GLU A 63 8.69 -11.48 -28.59
N GLU A 64 8.87 -10.43 -29.40
CA GLU A 64 9.46 -10.51 -30.72
C GLU A 64 10.68 -9.58 -30.79
N ASN A 65 11.85 -10.14 -31.15
CA ASN A 65 13.09 -9.37 -31.28
C ASN A 65 13.45 -8.55 -30.03
N GLY A 66 13.16 -9.08 -28.83
CA GLY A 66 13.40 -8.40 -27.56
C GLY A 66 12.37 -7.32 -27.20
N VAL A 67 11.29 -7.16 -27.99
CA VAL A 67 10.22 -6.20 -27.75
C VAL A 67 8.93 -6.95 -27.37
N ASN A 68 8.30 -6.52 -26.29
CA ASN A 68 7.00 -7.05 -25.87
C ASN A 68 5.87 -6.42 -26.68
N LYS A 69 5.05 -7.25 -27.33
CA LYS A 69 3.84 -6.86 -28.04
C LYS A 69 2.61 -7.41 -27.33
N LEU A 70 1.57 -6.60 -27.22
CA LEU A 70 0.26 -7.03 -26.73
C LEU A 70 -0.63 -7.36 -27.92
N VAL A 71 -1.02 -8.63 -28.03
CA VAL A 71 -1.70 -9.16 -29.22
C VAL A 71 -2.95 -9.94 -28.86
N GLN A 72 -3.93 -9.95 -29.76
CA GLN A 72 -5.06 -10.89 -29.74
C GLN A 72 -4.73 -12.09 -30.63
N PRO A 73 -4.50 -13.30 -30.09
CA PRO A 73 -4.09 -14.45 -30.89
C PRO A 73 -5.07 -14.84 -31.98
N SER A 74 -6.38 -14.83 -31.69
CA SER A 74 -7.43 -15.27 -32.60
C SER A 74 -7.61 -14.35 -33.81
N THR A 75 -7.47 -13.04 -33.62
CA THR A 75 -7.57 -12.04 -34.70
C THR A 75 -6.21 -11.68 -35.30
N ARG A 76 -5.11 -12.07 -34.64
CA ARG A 76 -3.73 -11.61 -34.91
C ARG A 76 -3.57 -10.09 -34.84
N GLU A 77 -4.47 -9.39 -34.17
CA GLU A 77 -4.37 -7.95 -33.99
C GLU A 77 -3.27 -7.61 -32.98
N ASP A 78 -2.37 -6.70 -33.36
CA ASP A 78 -1.40 -6.08 -32.46
C ASP A 78 -2.00 -4.78 -31.89
N VAL A 79 -2.30 -4.80 -30.60
CA VAL A 79 -2.94 -3.69 -29.87
C VAL A 79 -1.94 -2.93 -28.99
N THR A 80 -0.64 -3.19 -29.15
CA THR A 80 0.44 -2.57 -28.36
C THR A 80 0.35 -1.05 -28.36
N LYS A 81 0.31 -0.44 -29.55
CA LYS A 81 0.28 1.02 -29.68
C LYS A 81 -0.96 1.65 -29.04
N LYS A 82 -2.14 1.03 -29.21
CA LYS A 82 -3.39 1.50 -28.59
C LYS A 82 -3.26 1.47 -27.06
N MET A 83 -2.72 0.38 -26.51
CA MET A 83 -2.52 0.20 -25.07
C MET A 83 -1.48 1.19 -24.50
N GLU A 84 -0.35 1.39 -25.18
CA GLU A 84 0.68 2.35 -24.77
C GLU A 84 0.16 3.79 -24.79
N GLN A 85 -0.54 4.18 -25.87
CA GLN A 85 -1.14 5.49 -25.99
C GLN A 85 -2.16 5.74 -24.88
N PHE A 86 -3.13 4.82 -24.71
CA PHE A 86 -4.11 4.91 -23.63
C PHE A 86 -3.42 5.00 -22.26
N SER A 87 -2.43 4.15 -21.99
CA SER A 87 -1.73 4.13 -20.70
C SER A 87 -1.07 5.48 -20.41
N ASN A 88 -0.38 6.06 -21.39
CA ASN A 88 0.28 7.35 -21.22
C ASN A 88 -0.73 8.50 -21.04
N ASP A 89 -1.78 8.53 -21.86
CA ASP A 89 -2.80 9.58 -21.80
C ASP A 89 -3.61 9.53 -20.50
N PHE A 90 -4.06 8.34 -20.09
CA PHE A 90 -4.75 8.14 -18.82
C PHE A 90 -3.87 8.56 -17.65
N LEU A 91 -2.65 8.02 -17.55
CA LEU A 91 -1.76 8.31 -16.41
C LEU A 91 -1.30 9.76 -16.31
N ARG A 92 -1.34 10.52 -17.41
CA ARG A 92 -1.08 11.97 -17.42
C ARG A 92 -2.30 12.78 -16.99
N THR A 93 -3.51 12.26 -17.18
CA THR A 93 -4.77 13.00 -16.96
C THR A 93 -5.52 12.59 -15.70
N ILE A 94 -5.14 11.48 -15.06
CA ILE A 94 -5.68 11.13 -13.75
C ILE A 94 -5.41 12.25 -12.74
N PRO A 95 -6.33 12.49 -11.79
CA PRO A 95 -6.08 13.41 -10.68
C PRO A 95 -4.93 12.92 -9.80
N ASP A 96 -4.54 13.72 -8.81
CA ASP A 96 -3.59 13.24 -7.80
C ASP A 96 -4.17 12.04 -7.06
N VAL A 97 -3.47 10.90 -7.14
CA VAL A 97 -3.89 9.62 -6.54
C VAL A 97 -2.90 9.16 -5.50
N ASP A 98 -3.38 8.35 -4.55
CA ASP A 98 -2.63 7.87 -3.39
C ASP A 98 -2.15 6.44 -3.53
N GLY A 99 -2.60 5.72 -4.55
CA GLY A 99 -2.15 4.35 -4.82
C GLY A 99 -2.90 3.66 -5.96
N PHE A 100 -2.51 2.41 -6.21
CA PHE A 100 -3.05 1.56 -7.26
C PHE A 100 -3.31 0.14 -6.74
N ILE A 101 -4.45 -0.44 -7.12
CA ILE A 101 -4.75 -1.86 -6.93
C ILE A 101 -5.13 -2.48 -8.28
N LEU A 102 -4.23 -3.30 -8.83
CA LEU A 102 -4.38 -3.82 -10.19
C LEU A 102 -4.64 -5.33 -10.20
N LYS A 103 -5.32 -5.79 -11.26
CA LYS A 103 -5.61 -7.21 -11.46
C LYS A 103 -4.32 -7.99 -11.75
N ASN A 104 -4.00 -8.97 -10.91
CA ASN A 104 -2.84 -9.83 -11.07
C ASN A 104 -2.88 -10.63 -12.37
N ARG A 105 -1.70 -10.91 -12.93
CA ARG A 105 -1.48 -11.74 -14.13
C ARG A 105 -2.20 -11.29 -15.40
N SER A 106 -2.87 -10.13 -15.40
CA SER A 106 -3.49 -9.57 -16.59
C SER A 106 -2.40 -9.08 -17.57
N PRO A 107 -2.46 -9.44 -18.87
CA PRO A 107 -1.58 -8.89 -19.91
C PRO A 107 -1.61 -7.37 -20.02
N SER A 108 -2.69 -6.72 -19.58
CA SER A 108 -2.79 -5.27 -19.51
C SER A 108 -2.37 -4.74 -18.13
N CYS A 109 -3.06 -5.17 -17.07
CA CYS A 109 -3.00 -4.52 -15.75
C CYS A 109 -1.95 -5.10 -14.81
N GLY A 110 -1.51 -6.34 -15.02
CA GLY A 110 -0.62 -7.02 -14.08
C GLY A 110 0.68 -6.24 -13.90
N THR A 111 1.09 -6.03 -12.65
CA THR A 111 2.33 -5.33 -12.31
C THR A 111 3.51 -6.29 -12.31
N ARG A 112 3.25 -7.58 -12.10
CA ARG A 112 4.24 -8.64 -12.04
C ARG A 112 3.62 -9.97 -12.44
N ASP A 113 4.48 -10.97 -12.64
CA ASP A 113 4.10 -12.35 -12.95
C ASP A 113 3.21 -12.55 -14.19
N VAL A 114 3.15 -11.57 -15.09
CA VAL A 114 2.41 -11.65 -16.35
C VAL A 114 3.20 -12.51 -17.33
N LYS A 115 2.57 -13.54 -17.89
CA LYS A 115 3.23 -14.47 -18.82
C LYS A 115 3.58 -13.76 -20.13
N ILE A 116 4.84 -13.92 -20.55
CA ILE A 116 5.35 -13.48 -21.84
C ILE A 116 5.63 -14.72 -22.68
N TYR A 117 5.04 -14.78 -23.88
CA TYR A 117 5.07 -15.94 -24.76
C TYR A 117 6.08 -15.73 -25.90
N SER A 118 6.65 -16.82 -26.43
CA SER A 118 7.59 -16.76 -27.57
C SER A 118 6.89 -16.69 -28.94
N GLY A 119 5.55 -16.66 -28.98
CA GLY A 119 4.79 -16.60 -30.22
C GLY A 119 3.29 -16.41 -29.99
N PHE A 120 2.55 -16.13 -31.07
CA PHE A 120 1.12 -15.81 -31.05
C PHE A 120 0.24 -16.95 -30.54
N GLU A 121 0.43 -18.17 -31.05
CA GLU A 121 -0.41 -19.34 -30.75
C GLU A 121 0.41 -20.51 -30.21
N LYS A 122 -0.16 -21.23 -29.24
CA LYS A 122 0.38 -22.48 -28.64
C LYS A 122 1.88 -22.44 -28.25
N ALA A 123 2.45 -21.25 -28.12
CA ALA A 123 3.84 -21.04 -27.74
C ALA A 123 4.01 -21.21 -26.22
N PRO A 124 5.13 -21.79 -25.76
CA PRO A 124 5.45 -21.82 -24.35
C PRO A 124 5.66 -20.40 -23.81
N ALA A 125 5.44 -20.24 -22.50
CA ALA A 125 5.86 -19.02 -21.82
C ALA A 125 7.39 -18.96 -21.81
N LYS A 126 7.95 -17.89 -22.36
CA LYS A 126 9.39 -17.60 -22.36
C LYS A 126 9.84 -17.02 -21.02
N GLY A 127 8.94 -16.32 -20.33
CA GLY A 127 9.23 -15.71 -19.05
C GLY A 127 8.01 -15.01 -18.45
N LYS A 128 8.29 -14.14 -17.49
CA LYS A 128 7.28 -13.32 -16.82
C LYS A 128 7.75 -11.87 -16.75
N GLY A 129 6.80 -10.95 -16.76
CA GLY A 129 7.04 -9.52 -16.61
C GLY A 129 5.79 -8.79 -16.10
N SER A 130 5.64 -7.54 -16.52
CA SER A 130 4.46 -6.73 -16.28
C SER A 130 3.59 -6.63 -17.54
N GLY A 131 2.31 -6.39 -17.34
CA GLY A 131 1.39 -5.94 -18.37
C GLY A 131 1.74 -4.54 -18.84
N LEU A 132 1.28 -4.15 -20.03
CA LEU A 132 1.66 -2.86 -20.62
C LEU A 132 1.20 -1.68 -19.75
N PHE A 133 -0.07 -1.69 -19.32
CA PHE A 133 -0.60 -0.65 -18.43
C PHE A 133 0.02 -0.75 -17.03
N GLY A 134 0.11 -1.96 -16.45
CA GLY A 134 0.73 -2.17 -15.14
C GLY A 134 2.20 -1.74 -15.09
N GLY A 135 2.94 -1.96 -16.17
CA GLY A 135 4.31 -1.48 -16.35
C GLY A 135 4.40 0.04 -16.46
N ALA A 136 3.47 0.68 -17.17
CA ALA A 136 3.38 2.14 -17.22
C ALA A 136 3.06 2.74 -15.84
N VAL A 137 2.19 2.11 -15.04
CA VAL A 137 1.92 2.50 -13.64
C VAL A 137 3.19 2.43 -12.79
N ILE A 138 3.92 1.32 -12.83
CA ILE A 138 5.18 1.18 -12.07
C ILE A 138 6.19 2.26 -12.49
N LYS A 139 6.34 2.49 -13.80
CA LYS A 139 7.31 3.46 -14.33
C LYS A 139 7.06 4.88 -13.81
N ASN A 140 5.80 5.30 -13.75
CA ASN A 140 5.44 6.68 -13.40
C ASN A 140 5.15 6.88 -11.90
N PHE A 141 4.67 5.84 -11.20
CA PHE A 141 4.13 5.97 -9.84
C PHE A 141 4.80 5.03 -8.81
N SER A 142 6.00 4.51 -9.07
CA SER A 142 6.72 3.60 -8.15
C SER A 142 6.93 4.12 -6.72
N HIS A 143 6.84 5.43 -6.50
CA HIS A 143 6.90 6.05 -5.17
C HIS A 143 5.60 5.84 -4.35
N LEU A 144 4.47 5.62 -5.02
CA LEU A 144 3.18 5.34 -4.41
C LEU A 144 2.99 3.85 -4.08
N PRO A 145 2.07 3.51 -3.16
CA PRO A 145 1.59 2.15 -2.96
C PRO A 145 0.96 1.58 -4.24
N ILE A 146 1.57 0.52 -4.78
CA ILE A 146 1.05 -0.24 -5.92
C ILE A 146 1.04 -1.71 -5.51
N GLU A 147 -0.13 -2.33 -5.50
CA GLU A 147 -0.26 -3.77 -5.25
C GLU A 147 -1.26 -4.44 -6.21
N GLU A 148 -1.22 -5.77 -6.20
CA GLU A 148 -2.19 -6.59 -6.91
C GLU A 148 -3.19 -7.22 -5.93
N GLU A 149 -4.45 -7.37 -6.35
CA GLU A 149 -5.54 -7.91 -5.53
C GLU A 149 -5.17 -9.25 -4.87
N GLY A 150 -4.57 -10.17 -5.64
CA GLY A 150 -4.21 -11.49 -5.13
C GLY A 150 -3.05 -11.48 -4.13
N ARG A 151 -2.32 -10.36 -3.99
CA ARG A 151 -1.28 -10.18 -2.97
C ARG A 151 -1.83 -9.53 -1.71
N LEU A 152 -2.91 -8.77 -1.82
CA LEU A 152 -3.61 -8.19 -0.67
C LEU A 152 -4.35 -9.27 0.15
N SER A 153 -4.46 -10.49 -0.36
CA SER A 153 -4.86 -11.64 0.45
C SER A 153 -3.79 -12.11 1.44
N ASN A 154 -2.59 -11.50 1.44
CA ASN A 154 -1.56 -11.69 2.44
C ASN A 154 -1.57 -10.53 3.44
N PHE A 155 -1.66 -10.85 4.72
CA PHE A 155 -1.90 -9.93 5.83
C PHE A 155 -0.78 -8.91 5.93
N ILE A 156 0.48 -9.36 5.88
CA ILE A 156 1.65 -8.48 6.00
C ILE A 156 1.70 -7.50 4.83
N ILE A 157 1.41 -7.98 3.60
CA ILE A 157 1.39 -7.13 2.41
C ILE A 157 0.23 -6.12 2.50
N ARG A 158 -0.96 -6.57 2.90
CA ARG A 158 -2.16 -5.73 3.06
C ARG A 158 -1.98 -4.65 4.12
N GLU A 159 -1.48 -5.02 5.31
CA GLU A 159 -1.18 -4.07 6.39
C GLU A 159 -0.19 -3.00 5.93
N HIS A 160 0.86 -3.42 5.23
CA HIS A 160 1.85 -2.50 4.70
C HIS A 160 1.25 -1.55 3.66
N PHE A 161 0.47 -2.08 2.72
CA PHE A 161 -0.21 -1.29 1.70
C PHE A 161 -1.15 -0.25 2.32
N PHE A 162 -2.04 -0.66 3.23
CA PHE A 162 -2.97 0.26 3.91
C PHE A 162 -2.24 1.30 4.76
N THR A 163 -1.23 0.88 5.53
CA THR A 163 -0.43 1.83 6.33
C THR A 163 0.16 2.92 5.45
N ARG A 164 0.78 2.56 4.32
CA ARG A 164 1.35 3.55 3.40
C ARG A 164 0.27 4.44 2.80
N LEU A 165 -0.81 3.83 2.31
CA LEU A 165 -1.90 4.51 1.63
C LEU A 165 -2.52 5.61 2.52
N PHE A 166 -2.96 5.27 3.73
CA PHE A 166 -3.60 6.24 4.63
C PHE A 166 -2.60 7.28 5.16
N THR A 167 -1.33 6.91 5.34
CA THR A 167 -0.29 7.86 5.75
C THR A 167 -0.01 8.90 4.66
N ILE A 168 0.11 8.46 3.40
CA ILE A 168 0.37 9.34 2.25
C ILE A 168 -0.83 10.26 1.99
N ALA A 169 -2.06 9.74 2.02
CA ALA A 169 -3.26 10.55 1.85
C ALA A 169 -3.38 11.64 2.94
N SER A 170 -3.09 11.27 4.20
CA SER A 170 -3.06 12.23 5.32
C SER A 170 -2.00 13.31 5.13
N TYR A 171 -0.79 12.91 4.70
CA TYR A 171 0.28 13.86 4.39
C TYR A 171 -0.09 14.82 3.25
N LYS A 172 -0.65 14.32 2.15
CA LYS A 172 -1.03 15.15 0.99
C LYS A 172 -2.10 16.18 1.34
N MET A 173 -3.08 15.82 2.18
CA MET A 173 -4.07 16.76 2.70
C MET A 173 -3.40 17.93 3.46
N ILE A 174 -2.37 17.65 4.25
CA ILE A 174 -1.60 18.68 4.97
C ILE A 174 -0.77 19.52 4.00
N LYS A 175 -0.12 18.88 3.02
CA LYS A 175 0.68 19.55 1.99
C LYS A 175 -0.15 20.53 1.15
N HIS A 176 -1.37 20.14 0.77
CA HIS A 176 -2.28 21.01 0.04
C HIS A 176 -2.60 22.30 0.82
N ASN A 177 -2.81 22.20 2.13
CA ASN A 177 -3.10 23.35 2.99
C ASN A 177 -1.85 24.16 3.38
N LYS A 178 -0.63 23.68 3.03
CA LYS A 178 0.67 24.29 3.32
C LYS A 178 0.81 24.75 4.78
N ASN A 179 0.33 23.94 5.73
CA ASN A 179 0.37 24.29 7.15
C ASN A 179 1.55 23.60 7.87
N MET A 180 2.55 24.40 8.25
CA MET A 180 3.75 23.89 8.94
C MET A 180 3.44 23.29 10.32
N LYS A 181 2.47 23.85 11.05
CA LYS A 181 2.04 23.34 12.37
C LYS A 181 1.41 21.95 12.25
N ASP A 182 0.65 21.73 11.19
CA ASP A 182 0.02 20.44 10.90
C ASP A 182 1.08 19.42 10.48
N LEU A 183 2.10 19.83 9.71
CA LEU A 183 3.23 18.95 9.36
C LEU A 183 4.03 18.51 10.60
N VAL A 184 4.29 19.43 11.53
CA VAL A 184 4.94 19.10 12.81
C VAL A 184 4.07 18.14 13.64
N SER A 185 2.77 18.38 13.70
CA SER A 185 1.83 17.49 14.41
C SER A 185 1.79 16.10 13.78
N PHE A 186 1.75 16.02 12.44
CA PHE A 186 1.81 14.77 11.69
C PHE A 186 3.09 13.98 11.96
N GLN A 187 4.26 14.62 11.93
CA GLN A 187 5.53 13.97 12.27
C GLN A 187 5.53 13.46 13.72
N SER A 188 4.98 14.23 14.66
CA SER A 188 4.89 13.86 16.07
C SER A 188 3.99 12.65 16.30
N ASP A 189 2.81 12.64 15.65
CA ASP A 189 1.83 11.56 15.74
C ASP A 189 2.29 10.28 15.03
N ASN A 190 3.23 10.38 14.09
CA ASN A 190 3.79 9.24 13.36
C ASN A 190 5.16 8.76 13.88
N LYS A 191 5.70 9.36 14.95
CA LYS A 191 7.07 9.11 15.42
C LYS A 191 7.40 7.61 15.53
N TYR A 192 6.56 6.84 16.24
CA TYR A 192 6.83 5.42 16.46
C TYR A 192 6.57 4.56 15.23
N LEU A 193 5.60 4.93 14.40
CA LEU A 193 5.36 4.26 13.12
C LEU A 193 6.57 4.43 12.20
N PHE A 194 7.04 5.67 12.03
CA PHE A 194 8.20 5.99 11.20
C PHE A 194 9.48 5.35 11.73
N MET A 195 9.63 5.27 13.05
CA MET A 195 10.74 4.57 13.69
C MET A 195 10.70 3.06 13.40
N ALA A 196 9.53 2.43 13.41
CA ALA A 196 9.39 1.00 13.09
C ALA A 196 9.80 0.69 11.64
N TYR A 197 9.44 1.59 10.72
CA TYR A 197 9.77 1.46 9.30
C TYR A 197 11.25 1.76 9.01
N ASN A 198 11.73 2.94 9.41
CA ASN A 198 13.10 3.34 9.17
C ASN A 198 13.52 4.48 10.11
N GLN A 199 14.23 4.13 11.19
CA GLN A 199 14.70 5.08 12.18
C GLN A 199 15.64 6.17 11.61
N VAL A 200 16.43 5.86 10.57
CA VAL A 200 17.32 6.85 9.93
C VAL A 200 16.49 7.90 9.21
N LYS A 201 15.53 7.47 8.39
CA LYS A 201 14.62 8.37 7.67
C LYS A 201 13.68 9.12 8.61
N GLN A 202 13.23 8.50 9.71
CA GLN A 202 12.45 9.17 10.75
C GLN A 202 13.20 10.38 11.35
N LYS A 203 14.50 10.22 11.65
CA LYS A 203 15.35 11.32 12.14
C LYS A 203 15.58 12.39 11.07
N GLU A 204 15.73 11.98 9.81
CA GLU A 204 15.86 12.88 8.67
C GLU A 204 14.61 13.77 8.51
N LEU A 205 13.40 13.18 8.53
CA LEU A 205 12.14 13.92 8.54
C LEU A 205 12.07 14.93 9.70
N GLY A 206 12.53 14.54 10.89
CA GLY A 206 12.64 15.43 12.05
C GLY A 206 13.53 16.65 11.80
N ARG A 207 14.65 16.50 11.10
CA ARG A 207 15.55 17.61 10.75
C ARG A 207 14.95 18.51 9.65
N ILE A 208 14.22 17.92 8.70
CA ILE A 208 13.52 18.68 7.66
C ILE A 208 12.49 19.61 8.31
N ILE A 209 11.67 19.11 9.23
CA ILE A 209 10.65 19.95 9.90
C ILE A 209 11.24 21.01 10.84
N ALA A 210 12.45 20.80 11.37
CA ALA A 210 13.11 21.79 12.21
C ALA A 210 13.54 23.03 11.42
N ASN A 211 13.65 22.91 10.09
CA ASN A 211 13.91 23.99 9.14
C ASN A 211 15.00 25.00 9.58
N HIS A 212 16.12 24.52 10.14
CA HIS A 212 17.19 25.40 10.66
C HIS A 212 17.80 26.36 9.63
N LYS A 213 17.63 26.07 8.34
CA LYS A 213 18.09 26.90 7.22
C LYS A 213 17.06 27.95 6.77
N ASN A 214 15.90 28.02 7.41
CA ASN A 214 14.79 28.91 7.05
C ASN A 214 14.40 28.80 5.56
N GLU A 215 14.33 27.58 5.04
CA GLU A 215 13.90 27.33 3.67
C GLU A 215 12.42 27.69 3.49
N MET A 216 12.03 28.01 2.25
CA MET A 216 10.63 28.24 1.88
C MET A 216 9.78 27.00 2.20
N ILE A 217 8.54 27.22 2.61
CA ILE A 217 7.65 26.15 3.05
C ILE A 217 7.46 25.07 1.98
N GLU A 218 7.34 25.46 0.71
CA GLU A 218 7.24 24.55 -0.43
C GLU A 218 8.42 23.59 -0.50
N VAL A 219 9.64 24.11 -0.33
CA VAL A 219 10.88 23.31 -0.36
C VAL A 219 10.92 22.32 0.81
N VAL A 220 10.44 22.73 1.99
CA VAL A 220 10.34 21.83 3.17
C VAL A 220 9.37 20.68 2.87
N PHE A 221 8.19 20.98 2.31
CA PHE A 221 7.22 19.95 1.95
C PHE A 221 7.75 19.00 0.88
N GLU A 222 8.36 19.49 -0.20
CA GLU A 222 8.94 18.64 -1.25
C GLU A 222 10.02 17.68 -0.70
N LYS A 223 10.92 18.18 0.15
CA LYS A 223 11.93 17.33 0.81
C LYS A 223 11.29 16.31 1.73
N TYR A 224 10.31 16.73 2.52
CA TYR A 224 9.61 15.84 3.44
C TYR A 224 8.90 14.71 2.68
N GLU A 225 8.19 15.04 1.60
CA GLU A 225 7.48 14.08 0.75
C GLU A 225 8.42 13.01 0.19
N LYS A 226 9.54 13.44 -0.41
CA LYS A 226 10.54 12.51 -0.94
C LYS A 226 11.06 11.56 0.14
N THR A 227 11.45 12.10 1.29
CA THR A 227 11.95 11.29 2.41
C THR A 227 10.86 10.37 2.99
N LEU A 228 9.59 10.80 2.98
CA LEU A 228 8.45 9.99 3.41
C LEU A 228 8.22 8.79 2.48
N TYR A 229 8.31 8.98 1.16
CA TYR A 229 8.23 7.87 0.21
C TYR A 229 9.39 6.88 0.40
N GLU A 230 10.60 7.37 0.60
CA GLU A 230 11.77 6.54 0.88
C GLU A 230 11.64 5.74 2.19
N LEU A 231 11.01 6.32 3.22
CA LEU A 231 10.79 5.66 4.51
C LEU A 231 9.97 4.36 4.37
N PHE A 232 9.02 4.34 3.45
CA PHE A 232 8.07 3.25 3.27
C PHE A 232 8.44 2.25 2.17
N MET A 233 9.64 2.32 1.59
CA MET A 233 10.06 1.38 0.54
C MET A 233 10.11 -0.09 0.98
N ARG A 234 10.20 -0.36 2.28
CA ARG A 234 10.26 -1.72 2.83
C ARG A 234 9.33 -1.87 4.03
N THR A 235 8.83 -3.08 4.23
CA THR A 235 8.08 -3.45 5.43
C THR A 235 8.96 -3.35 6.69
N PRO A 236 8.38 -3.01 7.86
CA PRO A 236 9.15 -2.95 9.10
C PRO A 236 9.68 -4.34 9.48
N ARG A 237 10.90 -4.39 10.00
CA ARG A 237 11.48 -5.63 10.53
C ARG A 237 10.89 -5.92 11.90
N TYR A 238 10.78 -7.20 12.27
CA TYR A 238 10.32 -7.58 13.60
C TYR A 238 11.20 -6.96 14.71
N THR A 239 12.52 -6.86 14.50
CA THR A 239 13.45 -6.21 15.44
C THR A 239 13.17 -4.72 15.59
N SER A 240 12.76 -4.03 14.53
CA SER A 240 12.35 -2.63 14.59
C SER A 240 11.09 -2.45 15.43
N ASN A 241 10.10 -3.35 15.26
CA ASN A 241 8.87 -3.33 16.08
C ASN A 241 9.17 -3.61 17.56
N VAL A 242 10.04 -4.57 17.86
CA VAL A 242 10.52 -4.81 19.25
C VAL A 242 11.10 -3.53 19.84
N ASN A 243 12.02 -2.89 19.12
CA ASN A 243 12.67 -1.66 19.58
C ASN A 243 11.63 -0.56 19.89
N VAL A 244 10.67 -0.34 18.98
CA VAL A 244 9.57 0.61 19.21
C VAL A 244 8.74 0.25 20.45
N CYS A 245 8.36 -1.03 20.60
CA CYS A 245 7.60 -1.48 21.76
C CYS A 245 8.37 -1.28 23.07
N GLU A 246 9.68 -1.54 23.09
CA GLU A 246 10.55 -1.29 24.26
C GLU A 246 10.66 0.21 24.58
N HIS A 247 10.73 1.07 23.56
CA HIS A 247 10.68 2.52 23.74
C HIS A 247 9.36 3.00 24.34
N ILE A 248 8.22 2.47 23.88
CA ILE A 248 6.89 2.80 24.42
C ILE A 248 6.75 2.25 25.85
N PHE A 249 7.22 1.03 26.11
CA PHE A 249 7.26 0.43 27.45
C PHE A 249 8.00 1.30 28.46
N GLY A 250 9.04 2.03 28.03
CA GLY A 250 9.78 2.97 28.86
C GLY A 250 8.92 4.00 29.60
N TYR A 251 7.78 4.43 29.04
CA TYR A 251 6.86 5.39 29.66
C TYR A 251 6.20 4.83 30.92
N PHE A 252 6.09 3.50 31.02
CA PHE A 252 5.36 2.82 32.08
C PHE A 252 6.29 2.13 33.09
N LYS A 253 7.61 2.10 32.84
CA LYS A 253 8.57 1.31 33.62
C LYS A 253 8.51 1.59 35.13
N THR A 254 8.24 2.82 35.55
CA THR A 254 8.12 3.18 36.99
C THR A 254 6.70 3.01 37.54
N LYS A 255 5.69 2.83 36.68
CA LYS A 255 4.26 2.77 37.02
C LYS A 255 3.72 1.33 37.14
N LEU A 256 4.46 0.35 36.62
CA LEU A 256 4.03 -1.05 36.55
C LEU A 256 4.60 -1.92 37.68
N LYS A 257 3.79 -2.87 38.14
CA LYS A 257 4.23 -3.95 39.05
C LYS A 257 5.20 -4.89 38.33
N LYS A 258 5.99 -5.65 39.11
CA LYS A 258 6.95 -6.63 38.58
C LYS A 258 6.28 -7.64 37.63
N GLN A 259 5.15 -8.22 38.05
CA GLN A 259 4.40 -9.21 37.25
C GLN A 259 3.93 -8.65 35.89
N GLU A 260 3.50 -7.38 35.84
CA GLU A 260 3.08 -6.72 34.59
C GLU A 260 4.27 -6.56 33.62
N LYS A 261 5.45 -6.20 34.16
CA LYS A 261 6.69 -6.07 33.38
C LYS A 261 7.14 -7.43 32.84
N ASP A 262 7.16 -8.44 33.69
CA ASP A 262 7.59 -9.79 33.35
C ASP A 262 6.69 -10.37 32.24
N HIS A 263 5.36 -10.17 32.34
CA HIS A 263 4.42 -10.60 31.30
C HIS A 263 4.66 -9.91 29.95
N PHE A 264 4.93 -8.60 29.94
CA PHE A 264 5.24 -7.88 28.71
C PHE A 264 6.54 -8.35 28.05
N LEU A 265 7.58 -8.60 28.85
CA LEU A 265 8.85 -9.12 28.35
C LEU A 265 8.69 -10.54 27.77
N ASP A 266 7.87 -11.39 28.37
CA ASP A 266 7.50 -12.70 27.82
C ASP A 266 6.78 -12.57 26.46
N LEU A 267 5.86 -11.61 26.32
CA LEU A 267 5.19 -11.36 25.04
C LEU A 267 6.15 -10.86 23.96
N ILE A 268 7.11 -9.99 24.31
CA ILE A 268 8.19 -9.57 23.40
C ILE A 268 8.99 -10.78 22.93
N GLN A 269 9.33 -11.70 23.84
CA GLN A 269 10.06 -12.92 23.50
C GLN A 269 9.24 -13.84 22.58
N LYS A 270 7.96 -14.05 22.88
CA LYS A 270 7.04 -14.82 22.02
C LYS A 270 6.90 -14.21 20.63
N TYR A 271 6.86 -12.89 20.50
CA TYR A 271 6.84 -12.21 19.20
C TYR A 271 8.15 -12.40 18.42
N LYS A 272 9.31 -12.28 19.08
CA LYS A 272 10.62 -12.56 18.46
C LYS A 272 10.70 -14.00 17.92
N GLU A 273 10.08 -14.95 18.64
CA GLU A 273 9.99 -16.37 18.26
C GLU A 273 8.84 -16.68 17.28
N LYS A 274 8.10 -15.67 16.81
CA LYS A 274 6.91 -15.81 15.93
C LYS A 274 5.77 -16.66 16.51
N LYS A 275 5.72 -16.78 17.85
CA LYS A 275 4.67 -17.50 18.59
C LYS A 275 3.47 -16.62 18.95
N SER A 276 3.57 -15.31 18.76
CA SER A 276 2.52 -14.33 19.07
C SER A 276 2.59 -13.18 18.05
N PRO A 277 1.45 -12.62 17.61
CA PRO A 277 1.43 -11.47 16.71
C PRO A 277 1.81 -10.17 17.44
N LEU A 278 2.19 -9.15 16.66
CA LEU A 278 2.50 -7.81 17.19
C LEU A 278 1.28 -7.18 17.90
N SER A 279 0.07 -7.45 17.41
CA SER A 279 -1.18 -6.92 17.96
C SER A 279 -1.37 -7.26 19.44
N SER A 280 -0.91 -8.42 19.91
CA SER A 280 -0.96 -8.79 21.32
C SER A 280 -0.11 -7.87 22.21
N ILE A 281 1.05 -7.43 21.71
CA ILE A 281 1.92 -6.47 22.41
C ILE A 281 1.28 -5.08 22.37
N LEU A 282 0.78 -4.66 21.21
CA LEU A 282 0.15 -3.33 21.04
C LEU A 282 -1.10 -3.17 21.90
N ALA A 283 -1.89 -4.22 22.08
CA ALA A 283 -3.08 -4.19 22.94
C ALA A 283 -2.73 -3.85 24.39
N ILE A 284 -1.66 -4.44 24.93
CA ILE A 284 -1.20 -4.14 26.30
C ILE A 284 -0.65 -2.71 26.40
N LEU A 285 0.20 -2.31 25.44
CA LEU A 285 0.75 -0.96 25.42
C LEU A 285 -0.36 0.11 25.30
N LYS A 286 -1.38 -0.13 24.47
CA LYS A 286 -2.57 0.74 24.33
C LYS A 286 -3.38 0.76 25.62
N SER A 287 -3.59 -0.40 26.26
CA SER A 287 -4.27 -0.50 27.56
C SER A 287 -3.55 0.31 28.66
N TRP A 288 -2.23 0.25 28.73
CA TRP A 288 -1.46 1.08 29.66
C TRP A 288 -1.49 2.55 29.31
N ALA A 289 -1.42 2.91 28.02
CA ALA A 289 -1.55 4.30 27.60
C ALA A 289 -2.90 4.89 28.02
N LEU A 290 -3.98 4.10 27.94
CA LEU A 290 -5.31 4.49 28.43
C LEU A 290 -5.34 4.58 29.96
N ARG A 291 -4.88 3.54 30.67
CA ARG A 291 -4.91 3.47 32.14
C ARG A 291 -4.15 4.61 32.81
N PHE A 292 -3.03 5.02 32.23
CA PHE A 292 -2.16 6.05 32.79
C PHE A 292 -2.34 7.43 32.13
N ASP A 293 -3.37 7.61 31.29
CA ASP A 293 -3.66 8.85 30.55
C ASP A 293 -2.45 9.43 29.79
N GLU A 294 -1.69 8.56 29.12
CA GLU A 294 -0.54 8.95 28.31
C GLU A 294 -0.99 9.52 26.96
N LYS A 295 -1.51 10.75 26.97
CA LYS A 295 -2.09 11.43 25.79
C LYS A 295 -1.15 11.47 24.59
N TYR A 296 0.16 11.58 24.82
CA TYR A 296 1.16 11.56 23.76
C TYR A 296 1.18 10.21 23.01
N LEU A 297 1.10 9.10 23.74
CA LEU A 297 1.07 7.75 23.15
C LEU A 297 -0.27 7.46 22.48
N LEU A 298 -1.39 7.92 23.05
CA LEU A 298 -2.73 7.72 22.48
C LEU A 298 -2.92 8.39 21.11
N ARG A 299 -2.12 9.40 20.77
CA ARG A 299 -2.12 10.03 19.45
C ARG A 299 -1.33 9.26 18.38
N GLN A 300 -0.47 8.33 18.79
CA GLN A 300 0.49 7.68 17.89
C GLN A 300 -0.23 6.79 16.87
N THR A 301 0.03 7.01 15.58
CA THR A 301 -0.49 6.17 14.47
C THR A 301 0.00 4.74 14.55
N TYR A 302 1.09 4.47 15.28
CA TYR A 302 1.61 3.12 15.46
C TYR A 302 0.58 2.13 16.03
N PHE A 303 -0.38 2.61 16.84
CA PHE A 303 -1.46 1.78 17.37
C PHE A 303 -2.63 1.59 16.42
N GLU A 304 -2.80 2.50 15.45
CA GLU A 304 -3.95 2.53 14.52
C GLU A 304 -3.53 3.28 13.24
N PRO A 305 -2.73 2.65 12.36
CA PRO A 305 -2.15 3.31 11.18
C PRO A 305 -3.14 3.49 10.02
N TYR A 306 -4.23 2.74 10.05
CA TYR A 306 -5.34 2.76 9.11
C TYR A 306 -6.64 2.39 9.87
N PRO A 307 -7.84 2.62 9.31
CA PRO A 307 -9.10 2.33 9.98
C PRO A 307 -9.20 0.90 10.54
N GLU A 308 -9.57 0.77 11.81
CA GLU A 308 -9.67 -0.54 12.51
C GLU A 308 -10.62 -1.53 11.79
N ALA A 309 -11.66 -1.03 11.12
CA ALA A 309 -12.60 -1.85 10.34
C ALA A 309 -11.95 -2.59 9.15
N LEU A 310 -10.74 -2.21 8.73
CA LEU A 310 -9.97 -2.89 7.68
C LEU A 310 -9.03 -3.97 8.24
N VAL A 311 -8.93 -4.12 9.56
CA VAL A 311 -8.09 -5.12 10.20
C VAL A 311 -8.75 -6.49 10.05
N GLU A 312 -8.17 -7.31 9.19
CA GLU A 312 -8.56 -8.69 9.00
C GLU A 312 -7.37 -9.61 9.28
N ILE A 313 -7.48 -10.40 10.36
CA ILE A 313 -6.46 -11.39 10.74
C ILE A 313 -6.56 -12.66 9.86
N SER A 314 -7.68 -12.86 9.16
CA SER A 314 -7.81 -13.96 8.21
C SER A 314 -6.84 -13.73 7.05
N ASP A 315 -5.83 -14.59 6.99
CA ASP A 315 -4.90 -14.65 5.88
C ASP A 315 -5.09 -15.92 5.06
N SER A 316 -4.81 -15.81 3.77
CA SER A 316 -4.85 -16.82 2.71
C SER A 316 -4.24 -18.20 3.06
N GLY A 317 -4.98 -19.01 3.81
CA GLY A 317 -4.58 -20.38 4.12
C GLY A 317 -5.37 -21.04 5.24
N LYS A 318 -6.69 -21.14 5.06
CA LYS A 318 -7.71 -21.72 5.97
C LYS A 318 -8.40 -20.71 6.88
N GLY A 319 -9.74 -20.81 6.87
CA GLY A 319 -10.58 -20.15 7.83
C GLY A 319 -10.20 -20.53 9.26
N ARG A 320 -10.71 -19.75 10.20
CA ARG A 320 -10.85 -20.20 11.57
C ARG A 320 -11.90 -21.32 11.60
N ASP A 321 -11.54 -22.50 11.10
CA ASP A 321 -12.22 -23.72 11.50
C ASP A 321 -11.59 -24.09 12.86
N TYR A 322 -12.29 -23.66 13.92
CA TYR A 322 -12.11 -24.20 15.26
C TYR A 322 -12.82 -25.55 15.38
#